data_AF-A0AAV8ZHV1-F1
#
_entry.id   AF-A0AAV8ZHV1-F1
#
_cell.length_a   1.000
_cell.length_b   1.000
_cell.length_c   1.000
_cell.angle_alpha   90.00
_cell.angle_beta   90.00
_cell.angle_gamma   90.00
#
_symmetry.space_group_name_H-M   'P 1'
#
loop_
_entity.id
_entity.type
_entity.pdbx_description
1 polymer ?
#
loop_
_entity_poly.entity_id
_entity_poly.type
_entity_poly.pdbx_seq_one_letter_code
_entity_poly.pdbx_strand_id
1 'polypeptide(L)'
;MFLEYMQVVADDLADTSAECVNNVKEAVNQVESLLNNPSSISVTRIFNLCDSIEDDLDNTWDVANFFESITIPFAAIAQYNNIPGTKTNLDDLCNIMNDKTIGTEIYRLAEVNRLYSGTRCLNYSYDYVVQYLKDPSKITSGGKHFTIYCLIN
;
A
#
# COMPACT_ATOMS: atom_id res chain seq x y z
N MET A 1 1.89 4.14 10.05
CA MET A 1 3.23 4.41 9.46
C MET A 1 3.79 5.77 9.89
N PHE A 2 5.11 5.92 10.05
CA PHE A 2 5.75 7.18 10.50
C PHE A 2 5.81 8.21 9.37
N LEU A 3 5.34 9.43 9.61
CA LEU A 3 5.15 10.44 8.56
C LEU A 3 6.47 10.89 7.95
N GLU A 4 7.49 11.07 8.79
CA GLU A 4 8.82 11.52 8.37
C GLU A 4 9.51 10.45 7.52
N TYR A 5 9.23 9.17 7.77
CA TYR A 5 9.72 8.10 6.91
C TYR A 5 9.03 8.14 5.53
N MET A 6 7.72 8.38 5.49
CA MET A 6 7.01 8.53 4.22
C MET A 6 7.43 9.76 3.43
N GLN A 7 7.91 10.82 4.10
CA GLN A 7 8.55 11.93 3.42
C GLN A 7 9.83 11.49 2.71
N VAL A 8 10.69 10.72 3.39
CA VAL A 8 11.91 10.16 2.75
C VAL A 8 11.55 9.27 1.57
N VAL A 9 10.54 8.40 1.71
CA VAL A 9 10.05 7.56 0.59
C VAL A 9 9.58 8.43 -0.58
N ALA A 10 8.86 9.52 -0.32
CA ALA A 10 8.41 10.44 -1.35
C ALA A 10 9.59 11.16 -2.04
N ASP A 11 10.61 11.53 -1.28
CA ASP A 11 11.83 12.15 -1.81
C ASP A 11 12.62 11.16 -2.68
N ASP A 12 12.78 9.90 -2.25
CA ASP A 12 13.43 8.84 -3.03
C ASP A 12 12.68 8.57 -4.35
N LEU A 13 11.33 8.58 -4.32
CA LEU A 13 10.51 8.47 -5.52
C LEU A 13 10.65 9.70 -6.43
N ALA A 14 10.80 10.89 -5.87
CA ALA A 14 10.98 12.12 -6.65
C ALA A 14 12.33 12.14 -7.38
N ASP A 15 13.38 11.65 -6.73
CA ASP A 15 14.72 11.47 -7.31
C ASP A 15 14.69 10.43 -8.45
N THR A 16 13.78 9.45 -8.36
CA THR A 16 13.57 8.44 -9.40
C THR A 16 12.71 8.98 -10.56
N SER A 17 11.56 9.57 -10.26
CA SER A 17 10.61 10.09 -11.25
C SER A 17 9.59 11.05 -10.61
N ALA A 18 9.64 12.33 -10.98
CA ALA A 18 8.63 13.30 -10.54
C ALA A 18 7.20 12.96 -11.02
N GLU A 19 7.05 12.33 -12.19
CA GLU A 19 5.76 11.85 -12.70
C GLU A 19 5.19 10.74 -11.81
N CYS A 20 6.04 9.85 -11.31
CA CYS A 20 5.67 8.78 -10.39
C CYS A 20 5.06 9.33 -9.10
N VAL A 21 5.70 10.32 -8.47
CA VAL A 21 5.16 10.98 -7.26
C VAL A 21 3.80 11.62 -7.53
N ASN A 22 3.64 12.31 -8.65
CA ASN A 22 2.37 12.91 -9.03
C ASN A 22 1.27 11.85 -9.22
N ASN A 23 1.60 10.74 -9.89
CA ASN A 23 0.67 9.64 -10.12
C ASN A 23 0.29 8.93 -8.80
N VAL A 24 1.22 8.77 -7.85
CA VAL A 24 0.90 8.23 -6.51
C VAL A 24 -0.07 9.16 -5.77
N LYS A 25 0.21 10.46 -5.75
CA LYS A 25 -0.66 11.45 -5.12
C LYS A 25 -2.07 11.42 -5.73
N GLU A 26 -2.16 11.37 -7.05
CA GLU A 26 -3.43 11.32 -7.75
C GLU A 26 -4.18 10.01 -7.49
N ALA A 27 -3.49 8.87 -7.43
CA ALA A 27 -4.10 7.60 -7.06
C ALA A 27 -4.73 7.63 -5.67
N VAL A 28 -4.02 8.20 -4.67
CA VAL A 28 -4.53 8.34 -3.30
C VAL A 28 -5.75 9.27 -3.27
N ASN A 29 -5.72 10.40 -3.99
CA ASN A 29 -6.88 11.29 -4.12
C ASN A 29 -8.09 10.57 -4.75
N GLN A 30 -7.86 9.73 -5.76
CA GLN A 30 -8.92 8.93 -6.40
C GLN A 30 -9.54 7.94 -5.40
N VAL A 31 -8.72 7.28 -4.56
CA VAL A 31 -9.20 6.41 -3.49
C VAL A 31 -10.08 7.19 -2.51
N GLU A 32 -9.57 8.30 -1.97
CA GLU A 32 -10.33 9.16 -1.04
C GLU A 32 -11.64 9.64 -1.66
N SER A 33 -11.61 10.09 -2.91
CA SER A 33 -12.79 10.56 -3.62
C SER A 33 -13.86 9.47 -3.76
N LEU A 34 -13.45 8.23 -4.06
CA LEU A 34 -14.37 7.10 -4.23
C LEU A 34 -14.97 6.63 -2.90
N LEU A 35 -14.17 6.61 -1.83
CA LEU A 35 -14.68 6.27 -0.49
C LEU A 35 -15.66 7.34 0.03
N ASN A 36 -15.39 8.62 -0.24
CA ASN A 36 -16.26 9.72 0.18
C ASN A 36 -17.51 9.88 -0.68
N ASN A 37 -17.46 9.44 -1.94
CA ASN A 37 -18.56 9.55 -2.89
C ASN A 37 -18.79 8.19 -3.56
N PRO A 38 -19.49 7.26 -2.87
CA PRO A 38 -19.72 5.93 -3.39
C PRO A 38 -20.36 5.97 -4.78
N SER A 39 -19.78 5.24 -5.72
CA SER A 39 -20.21 5.17 -7.11
C SER A 39 -20.30 3.71 -7.55
N SER A 40 -20.54 3.46 -8.84
CA SER A 40 -20.44 2.10 -9.39
C SER A 40 -19.00 1.57 -9.41
N ILE A 41 -18.00 2.43 -9.22
CA ILE A 41 -16.59 2.05 -9.12
C ILE A 41 -16.31 1.68 -7.65
N SER A 42 -15.93 0.43 -7.42
CA SER A 42 -15.66 -0.12 -6.09
C SER A 42 -14.16 -0.20 -5.80
N VAL A 43 -13.75 0.40 -4.69
CA VAL A 43 -12.38 0.32 -4.16
C VAL A 43 -12.06 -1.11 -3.76
N THR A 44 -13.03 -1.81 -3.14
CA THR A 44 -12.92 -3.24 -2.81
C THR A 44 -12.54 -4.08 -4.02
N ARG A 45 -13.18 -3.84 -5.17
CA ARG A 45 -12.87 -4.56 -6.40
C ARG A 45 -11.53 -4.17 -7.00
N ILE A 46 -11.18 -2.89 -6.98
CA ILE A 46 -9.91 -2.41 -7.56
C ILE A 46 -8.72 -3.02 -6.82
N PHE A 47 -8.75 -3.00 -5.48
CA PHE A 47 -7.66 -3.48 -4.64
C PHE A 47 -7.77 -4.96 -4.27
N ASN A 48 -8.82 -5.67 -4.73
CA ASN A 48 -9.10 -7.05 -4.34
C ASN A 48 -9.12 -7.21 -2.81
N LEU A 49 -9.94 -6.43 -2.12
CA LEU A 49 -10.02 -6.48 -0.65
C LEU A 49 -10.76 -7.75 -0.21
N CYS A 50 -10.42 -8.26 0.98
CA CYS A 50 -11.06 -9.47 1.52
C CYS A 50 -12.49 -9.20 1.99
N ASP A 51 -12.70 -8.02 2.54
CA ASP A 51 -13.96 -7.49 3.00
C ASP A 51 -14.26 -6.18 2.25
N SER A 52 -15.48 -5.67 2.38
CA SER A 52 -15.96 -4.51 1.61
C SER A 52 -15.67 -3.22 2.37
N ILE A 53 -14.66 -2.45 1.94
CA ILE A 53 -14.30 -1.17 2.61
C ILE A 53 -15.44 -0.16 2.54
N GLU A 54 -16.28 -0.24 1.53
CA GLU A 54 -17.47 0.59 1.38
C GLU A 54 -18.50 0.36 2.49
N ASP A 55 -18.51 -0.82 3.13
CA ASP A 55 -19.38 -1.13 4.26
C ASP A 55 -18.79 -0.67 5.62
N ASP A 56 -17.50 -0.33 5.65
CA ASP A 56 -16.74 -0.01 6.87
C ASP A 56 -16.31 1.47 6.97
N LEU A 57 -16.89 2.36 6.16
CA LEU A 57 -16.50 3.78 6.10
C LEU A 57 -16.63 4.54 7.43
N ASP A 58 -17.55 4.12 8.30
CA ASP A 58 -17.73 4.69 9.64
C ASP A 58 -16.68 4.18 10.65
N ASN A 59 -15.97 3.10 10.33
CA ASN A 59 -14.87 2.59 11.14
C ASN A 59 -13.55 3.25 10.74
N THR A 60 -13.22 4.34 11.42
CA THR A 60 -12.02 5.13 11.14
C THR A 60 -10.72 4.34 11.29
N TRP A 61 -10.68 3.27 12.09
CA TRP A 61 -9.51 2.40 12.22
C TRP A 61 -9.30 1.53 10.99
N ASP A 62 -10.37 0.97 10.43
CA ASP A 62 -10.30 0.15 9.23
C ASP A 62 -9.95 1.00 8.01
N VAL A 63 -10.55 2.20 7.89
CA VAL A 63 -10.19 3.16 6.82
C VAL A 63 -8.72 3.58 6.94
N ALA A 64 -8.24 3.94 8.14
CA ALA A 64 -6.84 4.30 8.33
C ALA A 64 -5.89 3.13 8.02
N ASN A 65 -6.22 1.92 8.47
CA ASN A 65 -5.41 0.73 8.23
C ASN A 65 -5.43 0.31 6.75
N PHE A 66 -6.51 0.59 6.01
CA PHE A 66 -6.54 0.43 4.56
C PHE A 66 -5.53 1.37 3.87
N PHE A 67 -5.52 2.66 4.21
CA PHE A 67 -4.53 3.60 3.66
C PHE A 67 -3.09 3.23 4.03
N GLU A 68 -2.86 2.73 5.25
CA GLU A 68 -1.55 2.18 5.63
C GLU A 68 -1.21 0.95 4.78
N SER A 69 -2.15 0.02 4.60
CA SER A 69 -1.95 -1.20 3.82
C SER A 69 -1.54 -0.92 2.38
N ILE A 70 -2.17 0.06 1.72
CA ILE A 70 -1.88 0.40 0.32
C ILE A 70 -0.57 1.19 0.14
N THR A 71 0.03 1.67 1.22
CA THR A 71 1.30 2.43 1.21
C THR A 71 2.50 1.58 1.66
N ILE A 72 2.29 0.46 2.36
CA ILE A 72 3.34 -0.51 2.75
C ILE A 72 4.25 -0.91 1.58
N PRO A 73 3.75 -1.20 0.36
CA PRO A 73 4.63 -1.58 -0.75
C PRO A 73 5.70 -0.53 -1.07
N PHE A 74 5.36 0.76 -0.99
CA PHE A 74 6.28 1.87 -1.28
C PHE A 74 7.39 1.93 -0.25
N ALA A 75 7.02 1.91 1.04
CA ALA A 75 7.94 1.86 2.17
C ALA A 75 8.89 0.65 2.06
N ALA A 76 8.36 -0.53 1.81
CA ALA A 76 9.17 -1.74 1.75
C ALA A 76 10.10 -1.76 0.53
N ILE A 77 9.66 -1.27 -0.64
CA ILE A 77 10.53 -1.17 -1.82
C ILE A 77 11.63 -0.13 -1.59
N ALA A 78 11.32 1.04 -1.03
CA ALA A 78 12.31 2.06 -0.70
C ALA A 78 13.36 1.55 0.30
N GLN A 79 12.93 0.87 1.38
CA GLN A 79 13.82 0.30 2.40
C GLN A 79 14.87 -0.65 1.81
N TYR A 80 14.50 -1.44 0.80
CA TYR A 80 15.37 -2.47 0.22
C TYR A 80 15.92 -2.13 -1.17
N ASN A 81 15.68 -0.92 -1.67
CA ASN A 81 15.95 -0.52 -3.06
C ASN A 81 17.37 -0.87 -3.53
N ASN A 82 18.37 -0.73 -2.65
CA ASN A 82 19.78 -0.91 -2.97
C ASN A 82 20.39 -2.24 -2.46
N ILE A 83 19.57 -3.19 -2.00
CA ILE A 83 20.07 -4.49 -1.54
C ILE A 83 20.23 -5.43 -2.74
N PRO A 84 21.44 -6.00 -2.97
CA PRO A 84 21.64 -6.97 -4.04
C PRO A 84 20.69 -8.18 -3.92
N GLY A 85 20.00 -8.53 -5.01
CA GLY A 85 19.10 -9.68 -5.06
C GLY A 85 17.64 -9.39 -4.69
N THR A 86 17.27 -8.11 -4.50
CA THR A 86 15.86 -7.70 -4.43
C THR A 86 15.17 -7.88 -5.78
N LYS A 87 13.89 -8.28 -5.73
CA LYS A 87 13.09 -8.58 -6.92
C LYS A 87 12.49 -7.33 -7.58
N THR A 88 12.37 -6.24 -6.83
CA THR A 88 11.69 -5.02 -7.24
C THR A 88 12.41 -3.84 -6.60
N ASN A 89 12.62 -2.79 -7.38
CA ASN A 89 13.25 -1.55 -6.95
C ASN A 89 12.32 -0.34 -7.22
N LEU A 90 12.79 0.88 -6.93
CA LEU A 90 12.01 2.11 -7.15
C LEU A 90 11.75 2.38 -8.64
N ASP A 91 12.65 2.00 -9.55
CA ASP A 91 12.43 2.11 -10.99
C ASP A 91 11.24 1.24 -11.42
N ASP A 92 11.18 -0.01 -10.98
CA ASP A 92 10.09 -0.95 -11.27
C ASP A 92 8.74 -0.42 -10.76
N LEU A 93 8.73 0.10 -9.52
CA LEU A 93 7.56 0.72 -8.93
C LEU A 93 7.09 1.92 -9.77
N CYS A 94 8.01 2.80 -10.16
CA CYS A 94 7.65 3.98 -10.94
C CYS A 94 7.27 3.64 -12.38
N ASN A 95 7.82 2.57 -12.96
CA ASN A 95 7.36 2.05 -14.24
C ASN A 95 5.88 1.64 -14.17
N ILE A 96 5.46 0.94 -13.10
CA ILE A 96 4.04 0.60 -12.90
C ILE A 96 3.18 1.86 -12.75
N MET A 97 3.59 2.82 -11.91
CA MET A 97 2.83 4.04 -11.67
C MET A 97 2.71 4.95 -12.90
N ASN A 98 3.67 4.87 -13.82
CA ASN A 98 3.70 5.64 -15.06
C ASN A 98 3.11 4.89 -16.26
N ASP A 99 2.78 3.60 -16.12
CA ASP A 99 2.22 2.80 -17.21
C ASP A 99 0.74 3.11 -17.46
N LYS A 100 0.51 3.98 -18.44
CA LYS A 100 -0.83 4.41 -18.87
C LYS A 100 -1.67 3.28 -19.48
N THR A 101 -1.07 2.14 -19.84
CA THR A 101 -1.79 1.00 -20.40
C THR A 101 -2.58 0.22 -19.34
N ILE A 102 -2.19 0.32 -18.06
CA ILE A 102 -2.88 -0.30 -16.92
C ILE A 102 -4.22 0.40 -16.64
N GLY A 103 -4.33 1.69 -16.97
CA GLY A 103 -5.53 2.51 -16.72
C GLY A 103 -5.19 3.78 -15.95
N THR A 104 -6.15 4.28 -15.17
CA THR A 104 -5.94 5.44 -14.29
C THR A 104 -5.04 5.09 -13.11
N GLU A 105 -4.60 6.12 -12.39
CA GLU A 105 -3.58 6.06 -11.36
C GLU A 105 -3.98 5.12 -10.21
N ILE A 106 -5.27 5.05 -9.85
CA ILE A 106 -5.77 4.11 -8.85
C ILE A 106 -5.58 2.63 -9.24
N TYR A 107 -5.71 2.29 -10.53
CA TYR A 107 -5.47 0.93 -11.01
C TYR A 107 -3.98 0.58 -10.97
N ARG A 108 -3.11 1.56 -11.29
CA ARG A 108 -1.65 1.39 -11.18
C ARG A 108 -1.22 1.19 -9.72
N LEU A 109 -1.81 1.95 -8.80
CA LEU A 109 -1.61 1.76 -7.36
C LEU A 109 -2.08 0.37 -6.89
N ALA A 110 -3.16 -0.16 -7.44
CA ALA A 110 -3.61 -1.52 -7.17
C ALA A 110 -2.62 -2.58 -7.70
N GLU A 111 -1.99 -2.38 -8.86
CA GLU A 111 -0.93 -3.28 -9.34
C GLU A 111 0.32 -3.24 -8.46
N VAL A 112 0.73 -2.07 -7.95
CA VAL A 112 1.81 -1.97 -6.96
C VAL A 112 1.49 -2.80 -5.71
N ASN A 113 0.23 -2.76 -5.24
CA ASN A 113 -0.21 -3.57 -4.12
C ASN A 113 -0.15 -5.08 -4.38
N ARG A 114 -0.44 -5.50 -5.62
CA ARG A 114 -0.35 -6.91 -6.04
C ARG A 114 1.06 -7.48 -6.02
N LEU A 115 2.11 -6.65 -6.01
CA LEU A 115 3.48 -7.12 -5.81
C LEU A 115 3.66 -7.86 -4.48
N TYR A 116 2.88 -7.50 -3.46
CA TYR A 116 2.91 -8.10 -2.12
C TYR A 116 1.79 -9.10 -1.89
N SER A 117 0.56 -8.76 -2.26
CA SER A 117 -0.61 -9.62 -2.05
C SER A 117 -0.68 -10.78 -3.05
N GLY A 118 -0.07 -10.63 -4.24
CA GLY A 118 -0.17 -11.59 -5.33
C GLY A 118 -1.63 -11.78 -5.74
N THR A 119 -2.10 -13.03 -5.70
CA THR A 119 -3.51 -13.38 -5.99
C THR A 119 -4.40 -13.39 -4.75
N ARG A 120 -3.85 -13.11 -3.56
CA ARG A 120 -4.64 -13.08 -2.32
C ARG A 120 -5.36 -11.74 -2.22
N CYS A 121 -6.48 -11.75 -1.52
CA CYS A 121 -7.15 -10.52 -1.17
C CYS A 121 -6.33 -9.73 -0.12
N LEU A 122 -6.44 -8.41 -0.14
CA LEU A 122 -5.84 -7.53 0.87
C LEU A 122 -6.79 -7.40 2.06
N ASN A 123 -6.34 -7.80 3.25
CA ASN A 123 -7.10 -7.64 4.48
C ASN A 123 -6.72 -6.34 5.17
N TYR A 124 -7.63 -5.36 5.18
CA TYR A 124 -7.44 -4.06 5.82
C TYR A 124 -8.03 -3.98 7.23
N SER A 125 -8.67 -5.03 7.75
CA SER A 125 -9.31 -4.97 9.07
C SER A 125 -8.25 -4.70 10.15
N TYR A 126 -8.44 -3.63 10.91
CA TYR A 126 -7.54 -3.28 12.00
C TYR A 126 -7.59 -4.33 13.11
N ASP A 127 -8.78 -4.88 13.39
CA ASP A 127 -8.95 -5.97 14.36
C ASP A 127 -8.17 -7.22 13.95
N TYR A 128 -8.13 -7.54 12.64
CA TYR A 128 -7.29 -8.62 12.13
C TYR A 128 -5.82 -8.38 12.45
N VAL A 129 -5.31 -7.17 12.23
CA VAL A 129 -3.91 -6.80 12.56
C VAL A 129 -3.66 -6.95 14.06
N VAL A 130 -4.55 -6.45 14.92
CA VAL A 130 -4.42 -6.55 16.37
C VAL A 130 -4.37 -8.01 16.83
N GLN A 131 -5.24 -8.87 16.30
CA GLN A 131 -5.23 -10.29 16.63
C GLN A 131 -3.98 -11.00 16.12
N TYR A 132 -3.53 -10.66 14.92
CA TYR A 132 -2.30 -11.19 14.34
C TYR A 132 -1.07 -10.84 15.18
N LEU A 133 -0.98 -9.60 15.69
CA LEU A 133 0.12 -9.15 16.54
C LEU A 133 0.09 -9.76 17.95
N LYS A 134 -1.10 -10.10 18.46
CA LYS A 134 -1.26 -10.78 19.76
C LYS A 134 -0.87 -12.26 19.72
N ASP A 135 -0.83 -12.88 18.55
CA ASP A 135 -0.46 -14.28 18.40
C ASP A 135 1.07 -14.45 18.36
N PRO A 136 1.71 -14.96 19.44
CA PRO A 136 3.16 -15.11 19.49
C PRO A 136 3.71 -16.09 18.44
N SER A 137 2.88 -16.96 17.87
CA SER A 137 3.28 -17.88 16.80
C SER A 137 3.42 -17.19 15.43
N LYS A 138 2.83 -16.00 15.27
CA LYS A 138 2.89 -15.22 14.01
C LYS A 138 4.08 -14.29 13.94
N ILE A 139 4.62 -13.90 15.09
CA ILE A 139 5.81 -13.05 15.23
C ILE A 139 7.06 -13.72 14.62
N THR A 140 7.15 -15.04 14.69
CA THR A 140 8.32 -15.81 14.20
C THR A 140 8.25 -16.18 12.71
N SER A 141 7.06 -16.14 12.09
CA SER A 141 6.85 -16.51 10.68
C SER A 141 6.64 -15.31 9.75
N GLY A 142 6.46 -14.12 10.31
CA GLY A 142 6.07 -12.92 9.59
C GLY A 142 7.21 -11.99 9.16
N GLY A 143 8.44 -12.50 8.94
CA GLY A 143 9.61 -11.71 8.48
C GLY A 143 9.48 -11.00 7.12
N LYS A 144 8.27 -10.92 6.56
CA LYS A 144 7.94 -10.10 5.38
C LYS A 144 6.89 -9.01 5.65
N HIS A 145 6.11 -9.11 6.73
CA HIS A 145 5.17 -8.06 7.19
C HIS A 145 5.68 -7.36 8.46
N PHE A 146 6.47 -8.04 9.31
CA PHE A 146 6.96 -7.50 10.58
C PHE A 146 8.17 -6.58 10.49
N THR A 147 8.89 -6.53 9.35
CA THR A 147 10.16 -5.80 9.28
C THR A 147 9.99 -4.27 9.38
N ILE A 148 8.76 -3.76 9.27
CA ILE A 148 8.46 -2.33 9.41
C ILE A 148 8.34 -1.90 10.89
N TYR A 149 7.87 -2.76 11.80
CA TYR A 149 7.61 -2.37 13.20
C TYR A 149 8.77 -2.62 14.17
N CYS A 150 9.81 -3.36 13.78
CA CYS A 150 11.01 -3.56 14.61
C CYS A 150 12.00 -2.38 14.63
N LEU A 151 11.70 -1.25 13.98
CA LEU A 151 12.54 -0.05 14.00
C LEU A 151 12.33 0.86 15.22
N ILE A 152 11.62 0.39 16.25
CA ILE A 152 11.50 1.08 17.54
C ILE A 152 12.02 0.18 18.67
N ASN A 153 13.35 0.07 18.73
CA ASN A 153 14.14 0.07 19.97
C ASN A 153 15.54 0.57 19.65
#